data_AF-A0A9W5V8K8-F1
#
_entry.id   AF-A0A9W5V8K8-F1
#
_cell.length_a   1.000
_cell.length_b   1.000
_cell.length_c   1.000
_cell.angle_alpha   90.00
_cell.angle_beta   90.00
_cell.angle_gamma   90.00
#
_symmetry.space_group_name_H-M   'P 1'
#
loop_
_entity.id
_entity.type
_entity.pdbx_description
1 polymer ?
#
loop_
_entity_poly.entity_id
_entity_poly.type
_entity_poly.pdbx_seq_one_letter_code
_entity_poly.pdbx_strand_id
1 'polypeptide(L)'
;LNNAGLYGANKVEVWGETDGTIYFRIATRCEICKRGARLYALDMGFAKKNICLECYTSLTGNYPSQEPTTPTNENNTQTEQEQQ
;
A
#
# COMPACT_ATOMS: atom_id res chain seq x y z
N LEU A 1 5.36 19.28 -11.04
CA LEU A 1 4.58 18.25 -10.31
C LEU A 1 3.66 18.83 -9.22
N ASN A 2 3.31 20.14 -9.25
CA ASN A 2 2.57 20.81 -8.17
C ASN A 2 1.10 21.18 -8.54
N ASN A 3 0.59 20.77 -9.69
CA ASN A 3 -0.69 21.30 -10.22
C ASN A 3 -1.91 20.39 -10.03
N ALA A 4 -1.83 19.33 -9.20
CA ALA A 4 -2.94 18.39 -9.03
C ALA A 4 -3.76 18.58 -7.74
N GLY A 5 -3.41 19.54 -6.87
CA GLY A 5 -4.25 19.87 -5.70
C GLY A 5 -4.48 18.72 -4.70
N LEU A 6 -3.50 17.82 -4.52
CA LEU A 6 -3.66 16.64 -3.67
C LEU A 6 -2.99 16.81 -2.30
N TYR A 7 -3.81 17.01 -1.26
CA TYR A 7 -3.43 16.92 0.15
C TYR A 7 -3.88 15.55 0.73
N GLY A 8 -2.95 14.74 1.28
CA GLY A 8 -3.28 13.44 1.92
C GLY A 8 -2.08 12.47 2.04
N ALA A 9 -2.14 11.56 3.03
CA ALA A 9 -1.02 10.72 3.47
C ALA A 9 -0.61 9.57 2.51
N ASN A 10 -1.47 9.21 1.55
CA ASN A 10 -1.21 8.15 0.57
C ASN A 10 -1.52 8.68 -0.84
N LYS A 11 -0.61 8.46 -1.81
CA LYS A 11 -0.83 8.78 -3.23
C LYS A 11 -1.17 7.48 -3.97
N VAL A 12 -2.18 7.49 -4.83
CA VAL A 12 -2.52 6.35 -5.70
C VAL A 12 -2.40 6.81 -7.15
N GLU A 13 -1.64 6.08 -7.95
CA GLU A 13 -1.62 6.23 -9.41
C GLU A 13 -2.53 5.16 -10.01
N VAL A 14 -3.36 5.53 -11.00
CA VAL A 14 -4.27 4.62 -11.68
C VAL A 14 -4.03 4.77 -13.18
N TRP A 15 -3.90 3.66 -13.90
CA TRP A 15 -3.82 3.62 -15.36
C TRP A 15 -4.55 2.40 -15.91
N GLY A 16 -4.98 2.46 -17.17
CA GLY A 16 -5.73 1.39 -17.81
C GLY A 16 -5.14 1.01 -19.16
N GLU A 17 -5.33 -0.24 -19.54
CA GLU A 17 -4.96 -0.79 -20.85
C GLU A 17 -6.17 -0.76 -21.80
N THR A 18 -5.88 -0.89 -23.11
CA THR A 18 -6.93 -0.87 -24.15
C THR A 18 -7.88 -2.06 -24.12
N ASP A 19 -7.54 -3.13 -23.39
CA ASP A 19 -8.37 -4.32 -23.19
C ASP A 19 -9.33 -4.21 -21.98
N GLY A 20 -9.34 -3.05 -21.31
CA GLY A 20 -10.16 -2.80 -20.13
C GLY A 20 -9.50 -3.15 -18.80
N THR A 21 -8.27 -3.66 -18.79
CA THR A 21 -7.54 -3.93 -17.55
C THR A 21 -7.16 -2.63 -16.85
N ILE A 22 -7.50 -2.49 -15.57
CA ILE A 22 -7.14 -1.34 -14.73
C ILE A 22 -6.04 -1.72 -13.73
N TYR A 23 -5.00 -0.88 -13.67
CA TYR A 23 -3.89 -0.99 -12.74
C TYR A 23 -3.90 0.19 -11.77
N PHE A 24 -3.55 -0.09 -10.52
CA PHE A 24 -3.31 0.93 -9.51
C PHE A 24 -1.98 0.70 -8.80
N ARG A 25 -1.29 1.78 -8.46
CA ARG A 25 -0.07 1.79 -7.64
C ARG A 25 -0.31 2.68 -6.43
N ILE A 26 -0.35 2.08 -5.25
CA ILE A 26 -0.46 2.78 -3.98
C ILE A 26 0.96 3.10 -3.48
N ALA A 27 1.29 4.38 -3.40
CA ALA A 27 2.53 4.85 -2.78
C ALA A 27 2.35 4.92 -1.25
N THR A 28 2.41 3.76 -0.60
CA THR A 28 2.47 3.69 0.86
C THR A 28 3.85 4.12 1.36
N ARG A 29 3.89 5.02 2.35
CA ARG A 29 5.13 5.51 2.94
C ARG A 29 5.39 4.89 4.30
N CYS A 30 6.63 4.45 4.52
CA CYS A 30 7.06 3.99 5.83
C CYS A 30 6.82 5.08 6.88
N GLU A 31 6.17 4.73 7.99
CA GLU A 31 5.84 5.70 9.03
C GLU A 31 7.07 6.25 9.77
N ILE A 32 8.23 5.60 9.64
CA ILE A 32 9.51 6.02 10.23
C ILE A 32 10.32 6.86 9.23
N CYS A 33 10.81 6.23 8.17
CA CYS A 33 11.74 6.88 7.23
C CYS A 33 11.07 7.68 6.12
N LYS A 34 9.72 7.64 6.03
CA LYS A 34 8.89 8.35 5.04
C LYS A 34 9.17 7.99 3.57
N ARG A 35 10.04 7.02 3.29
CA ARG A 35 10.29 6.47 1.94
C ARG A 35 9.13 5.57 1.51
N GLY A 36 8.88 5.53 0.20
CA GLY A 36 7.93 4.57 -0.39
C GLY A 36 8.50 3.15 -0.33
N ALA A 37 7.74 2.20 0.20
CA ALA A 37 8.17 0.80 0.30
C ALA A 37 6.95 -0.11 0.54
N ARG A 38 7.16 -1.42 0.34
CA ARG A 38 6.30 -2.43 0.96
C ARG A 38 6.37 -2.27 2.48
N LEU A 39 5.21 -2.17 3.12
CA LEU A 39 5.11 -1.96 4.55
C LEU A 39 4.73 -3.25 5.27
N TYR A 40 5.21 -3.37 6.49
CA TYR A 40 4.92 -4.45 7.42
C TYR A 40 4.36 -3.83 8.68
N ALA A 41 3.30 -4.44 9.20
CA ALA A 41 2.74 -4.03 10.48
C ALA A 41 3.70 -4.44 11.61
N LEU A 42 4.08 -3.48 12.45
CA LEU A 42 4.80 -3.70 13.68
C LEU A 42 3.94 -3.23 14.84
N ASP A 43 3.65 -4.14 15.77
CA ASP A 43 2.94 -3.84 17.00
C ASP A 43 3.92 -3.30 18.04
N MET A 44 3.71 -2.05 18.47
CA MET A 44 4.50 -1.38 19.53
C MET A 44 3.75 -1.38 20.87
N GLY A 45 2.73 -2.24 21.03
CA GLY A 45 1.87 -2.35 22.21
C GLY A 45 0.75 -1.31 22.22
N PHE A 46 1.10 -0.03 22.29
CA PHE A 46 0.12 1.08 22.32
C PHE A 46 -0.26 1.61 20.93
N ALA A 47 0.48 1.23 19.89
CA ALA A 47 0.19 1.60 18.51
C ALA A 47 0.70 0.56 17.52
N LYS A 48 -0.02 0.39 16.41
CA LYS A 48 0.46 -0.37 15.25
C LYS A 48 1.06 0.59 14.24
N LYS A 49 2.22 0.23 13.70
CA LYS A 49 3.03 1.04 12.78
C LYS A 49 3.21 0.28 11.47
N ASN A 50 2.97 0.93 10.32
CA ASN A 50 3.31 0.36 9.01
C ASN A 50 4.67 0.87 8.54
N ILE A 51 5.67 -0.01 8.51
CA ILE A 51 7.08 0.36 8.30
C ILE A 51 7.75 -0.49 7.22
N CYS A 52 8.78 0.04 6.56
CA CYS A 52 9.53 -0.70 5.57
C CYS A 52 10.38 -1.81 6.22
N LEU A 53 10.81 -2.78 5.40
CA LEU A 53 11.63 -3.92 5.83
C LEU A 53 12.89 -3.47 6.59
N GLU A 54 13.61 -2.48 6.06
CA GLU A 54 14.85 -1.96 6.66
C GLU A 54 14.62 -1.41 8.08
N CYS A 55 13.54 -0.66 8.28
CA CYS A 55 13.18 -0.16 9.61
C CYS A 55 12.69 -1.29 10.53
N TYR A 56 11.97 -2.26 9.99
CA TYR A 56 11.48 -3.41 10.76
C TYR A 56 12.65 -4.23 11.31
N THR A 57 13.60 -4.62 10.47
CA THR A 57 14.78 -5.39 10.88
C THR A 57 15.67 -4.59 11.84
N SER A 58 15.81 -3.28 11.61
CA SER A 58 16.58 -2.41 12.50
C SER A 58 15.97 -2.28 13.90
N LEU A 59 14.63 -2.31 14.01
CA LEU A 59 13.92 -2.17 15.27
C LEU A 59 13.74 -3.49 16.03
N THR A 60 13.51 -4.58 15.31
CA THR A 60 13.14 -5.87 15.92
C THR A 60 14.27 -6.89 15.93
N GLY A 61 15.34 -6.66 15.15
CA GLY A 61 16.40 -7.65 14.90
C GLY A 61 15.96 -8.86 14.08
N ASN A 62 14.69 -8.92 13.65
CA ASN A 62 14.08 -10.06 12.98
C ASN A 62 13.49 -9.65 11.64
N TYR A 63 13.30 -10.63 10.75
CA TYR A 63 12.51 -10.43 9.53
C TYR A 63 11.02 -10.59 9.85
N PRO A 64 10.13 -9.78 9.25
CA PRO A 64 8.70 -9.97 9.39
C PRO A 64 8.35 -11.35 8.83
N SER A 65 7.43 -12.06 9.50
CA SER A 65 6.91 -13.32 8.97
C SER A 65 6.42 -13.08 7.55
N GLN A 66 6.94 -13.83 6.60
CA GLN A 66 6.33 -13.95 5.29
C GLN A 66 5.08 -14.80 5.48
N GLU A 67 4.06 -14.27 6.17
CA GLU A 67 2.72 -14.75 5.87
C GLU A 67 2.58 -14.61 4.36
N PRO A 68 2.06 -15.65 3.67
CA PRO A 68 1.77 -15.51 2.27
C PRO A 68 0.92 -14.26 2.17
N THR A 69 1.50 -13.19 1.64
CA THR A 69 0.70 -12.17 1.01
C THR A 69 0.01 -12.96 -0.08
N THR A 70 -1.21 -13.42 0.21
CA THR A 70 -2.30 -13.12 -0.70
C THR A 70 -1.94 -11.73 -1.20
N PRO A 71 -1.58 -11.56 -2.48
CA PRO A 71 -1.61 -10.21 -3.01
C PRO A 71 -2.96 -9.70 -2.51
N THR A 72 -2.97 -8.60 -1.75
CA THR A 72 -4.20 -7.81 -1.67
C THR A 72 -4.34 -7.24 -3.06
N ASN A 73 -4.65 -8.13 -4.00
CA ASN A 73 -5.49 -7.86 -5.11
C ASN A 73 -6.79 -7.46 -4.41
N GLU A 74 -6.85 -6.19 -4.01
CA GLU A 74 -8.10 -5.47 -3.96
C GLU A 74 -8.59 -5.36 -5.41
N ASN A 75 -8.74 -6.49 -6.11
CA ASN A 75 -9.72 -6.60 -7.15
C ASN A 75 -11.03 -6.54 -6.36
N ASN A 76 -11.47 -5.32 -6.06
CA ASN A 76 -12.89 -5.10 -6.12
C ASN A 76 -13.25 -5.43 -7.57
N THR A 77 -13.55 -6.70 -7.82
CA THR A 77 -14.45 -7.06 -8.90
C THR A 77 -15.74 -6.35 -8.53
N GLN A 78 -15.88 -5.11 -9.00
CA GLN A 78 -17.13 -4.42 -9.02
C GLN A 78 -17.94 -5.15 -10.08
N THR A 79 -18.57 -6.25 -9.68
CA THR A 79 -19.51 -6.97 -10.52
C THR A 79 -20.59 -5.97 -10.90
N GLU A 80 -20.76 -5.79 -12.20
CA GLU A 80 -21.79 -4.95 -12.80
C GLU A 80 -23.15 -5.19 -12.14
N GLN A 81 -23.84 -4.10 -11.81
CA GLN A 81 -25.29 -4.07 -11.95
C GLN A 81 -25.63 -2.90 -12.85
N GLU A 82 -25.55 -3.13 -14.16
CA GLU A 82 -26.48 -2.49 -15.08
C GLU A 82 -27.89 -2.81 -14.56
N GLN A 83 -28.58 -1.80 -14.03
CA GLN A 83 -30.03 -1.83 -13.92
C GLN A 83 -30.59 -0.80 -14.89
N GLN A 84 -31.09 -1.36 -16.01
CA GLN A 84 -32.20 -0.94 -16.87
C GLN A 84 -31.96 0.22 -17.85
#